data_AF-A0A1C5MZF8-F1
#
_entry.id   AF-A0A1C5MZF8-F1
#
_cell.length_a   1.000
_cell.length_b   1.000
_cell.length_c   1.000
_cell.angle_alpha   90.00
_cell.angle_beta   90.00
_cell.angle_gamma   90.00
#
_symmetry.space_group_name_H-M   'P 1'
#
loop_
_entity.id
_entity.type
_entity.pdbx_description
1 polymer ?
#
loop_
_entity_poly.entity_id
_entity_poly.type
_entity_poly.pdbx_seq_one_letter_code
_entity_poly.pdbx_strand_id
1 'polypeptide(L)'
;MIYDKFIHTNMGISAIAAWLNQHGYKKKKRQNNTLDAFASSFIKGVLDNPVYCGKLAYGRRKNEKVSGTRNEYRIVKQENYMLHDGIHEGIISETDWELAHQKREKTGVKYEKTHSLDHEHILSGILRCPLCESGMYGNVNRKKKKDGTLYKDYFYYACKHRRLVDGHKCGYRKQWSEEKINNAVEEVIRKLVKNPKFEEAILNKIGSRIDTEEIEKEIEGLEKQHKQLTGAKARLGQQMDSLDIMDKFYEKKYQDMETRLYRLYDEIEGVENSIEEVKNRLLNIRQQKISEENVYQFLLYFDKLYDKFTDLEKKEFLNSFVEQVDIYEQEQPDGRFLKHIKFRFPVYFGDRETQELCWDNESTVETCCLLTNENQMPR
;
A
#
# COMPACT_ATOMS: atom_id res chain seq x y z
N MET A 1 -6.01 30.16 -17.08
CA MET A 1 -6.40 30.33 -15.66
C MET A 1 -5.59 29.47 -14.69
N ILE A 2 -5.58 28.13 -14.80
CA ILE A 2 -4.78 27.29 -13.85
C ILE A 2 -3.29 27.62 -13.95
N TYR A 3 -2.73 27.63 -15.16
CA TYR A 3 -1.33 27.99 -15.43
C TYR A 3 -1.00 29.41 -14.96
N ASP A 4 -1.76 30.39 -15.43
CA ASP A 4 -1.65 31.81 -15.01
C ASP A 4 -1.57 31.98 -13.48
N LYS A 5 -2.53 31.41 -12.73
CA LYS A 5 -2.50 31.47 -11.27
C LYS A 5 -1.30 30.74 -10.68
N PHE A 6 -0.92 29.59 -11.22
CA PHE A 6 0.22 28.84 -10.71
C PHE A 6 1.55 29.55 -10.95
N ILE A 7 1.73 30.22 -12.09
CA ILE A 7 2.98 30.88 -12.48
C ILE A 7 3.09 32.23 -11.77
N HIS A 8 2.07 33.09 -11.94
CA HIS A 8 2.13 34.51 -11.57
C HIS A 8 1.70 34.80 -10.13
N THR A 9 1.27 33.80 -9.36
CA THR A 9 0.95 33.97 -7.94
C THR A 9 1.72 33.00 -7.05
N ASN A 10 1.73 33.24 -5.74
CA ASN A 10 2.30 32.31 -4.76
C ASN A 10 1.34 31.15 -4.38
N MET A 11 0.28 30.93 -5.16
CA MET A 11 -0.67 29.86 -4.90
C MET A 11 -0.08 28.49 -5.27
N GLY A 12 -0.02 27.59 -4.29
CA GLY A 12 0.25 26.18 -4.52
C GLY A 12 -0.94 25.45 -5.14
N ILE A 13 -0.70 24.22 -5.61
CA ILE A 13 -1.69 23.36 -6.29
C ILE A 13 -2.97 23.18 -5.45
N SER A 14 -2.83 22.94 -4.15
CA SER A 14 -3.98 22.79 -3.23
C SER A 14 -4.76 24.10 -3.07
N ALA A 15 -4.06 25.24 -3.06
CA ALA A 15 -4.70 26.56 -2.97
C ALA A 15 -5.49 26.88 -4.26
N ILE A 16 -4.96 26.51 -5.43
CA ILE A 16 -5.65 26.65 -6.71
C ILE A 16 -6.91 25.77 -6.75
N ALA A 17 -6.81 24.51 -6.32
CA ALA A 17 -7.97 23.62 -6.25
C ALA A 17 -9.06 24.19 -5.32
N ALA A 18 -8.68 24.67 -4.13
CA ALA A 18 -9.60 25.31 -3.20
C ALA A 18 -10.24 26.57 -3.79
N TRP A 19 -9.46 27.42 -4.46
CA TRP A 19 -9.95 28.63 -5.12
C TRP A 19 -10.98 28.32 -6.20
N LEU A 20 -10.72 27.33 -7.06
CA LEU A 20 -11.67 26.90 -8.09
C LEU A 20 -12.99 26.44 -7.49
N ASN A 21 -12.94 25.64 -6.43
CA ASN A 21 -14.13 25.16 -5.74
C ASN A 21 -14.91 26.31 -5.07
N GLN A 22 -14.23 27.28 -4.46
CA GLN A 22 -14.85 28.45 -3.82
C GLN A 22 -15.54 29.38 -4.83
N HIS A 23 -14.99 29.49 -6.04
CA HIS A 23 -15.55 30.33 -7.11
C HIS A 23 -16.61 29.61 -7.95
N GLY A 24 -17.07 28.43 -7.52
CA GLY A 24 -18.20 27.72 -8.15
C GLY A 24 -17.85 26.95 -9.42
N TYR A 25 -16.57 26.82 -9.79
CA TYR A 25 -16.17 25.99 -10.92
C TYR A 25 -16.42 24.51 -10.59
N LYS A 26 -16.92 23.75 -11.58
CA LYS A 26 -17.19 22.31 -11.45
C LYS A 26 -16.56 21.51 -12.57
N LYS A 27 -16.07 20.30 -12.26
CA LYS A 27 -15.61 19.35 -13.27
C LYS A 27 -16.80 18.67 -13.95
N LYS A 28 -16.65 18.35 -15.24
CA LYS A 28 -17.59 17.46 -15.94
C LYS A 28 -17.48 16.05 -15.34
N LYS A 29 -18.59 15.48 -14.87
CA LYS A 29 -18.64 14.10 -14.40
C LYS A 29 -18.44 13.15 -15.59
N ARG A 30 -17.56 12.16 -15.42
CA ARG A 30 -17.33 11.07 -16.38
C ARG A 30 -17.67 9.75 -15.68
N GLN A 31 -17.90 8.66 -16.42
CA GLN A 31 -18.31 7.35 -15.85
C GLN A 31 -17.46 6.90 -14.65
N ASN A 32 -16.15 7.18 -14.64
CA ASN A 32 -15.23 6.76 -13.57
C ASN A 32 -14.93 7.84 -12.51
N ASN A 33 -15.59 9.01 -12.56
CA ASN A 33 -15.30 10.11 -11.63
C ASN A 33 -16.59 10.56 -10.92
N THR A 34 -16.68 10.21 -9.64
CA THR A 34 -17.82 10.51 -8.77
C THR A 34 -17.82 11.95 -8.24
N LEU A 35 -16.68 12.65 -8.29
CA LEU A 35 -16.49 13.98 -7.70
C LEU A 35 -16.50 15.11 -8.73
N ASP A 36 -17.33 16.12 -8.48
CA ASP A 36 -17.38 17.38 -9.24
C ASP A 36 -16.38 18.43 -8.74
N ALA A 37 -15.92 18.33 -7.49
CA ALA A 37 -14.93 19.22 -6.89
C ALA A 37 -13.50 19.01 -7.43
N PHE A 38 -12.76 20.09 -7.63
CA PHE A 38 -11.34 20.06 -7.99
C PHE A 38 -10.50 19.56 -6.81
N ALA A 39 -9.60 18.61 -7.10
CA ALA A 39 -8.63 18.07 -6.14
C ALA A 39 -7.22 18.52 -6.52
N SER A 40 -6.30 18.53 -5.55
CA SER A 40 -4.89 18.84 -5.79
C SER A 40 -4.26 17.93 -6.85
N SER A 41 -4.59 16.63 -6.83
CA SER A 41 -4.14 15.63 -7.82
C SER A 41 -4.57 15.98 -9.26
N PHE A 42 -5.75 16.56 -9.44
CA PHE A 42 -6.23 16.99 -10.76
C PHE A 42 -5.41 18.17 -11.27
N ILE A 43 -5.19 19.20 -10.44
CA ILE A 43 -4.40 20.37 -10.83
C ILE A 43 -2.95 19.97 -11.14
N LYS A 44 -2.37 19.06 -10.35
CA LYS A 44 -1.07 18.43 -10.65
C LYS A 44 -1.09 17.76 -12.02
N GLY A 45 -2.09 16.93 -12.29
CA GLY A 45 -2.24 16.24 -13.58
C GLY A 45 -2.39 17.19 -14.77
N VAL A 46 -3.00 18.37 -14.56
CA VAL A 46 -3.11 19.41 -15.59
C VAL A 46 -1.76 20.06 -15.86
N LEU A 47 -1.05 20.48 -14.81
CA LEU A 47 0.25 21.17 -14.95
C LEU A 47 1.35 20.26 -15.51
N ASP A 48 1.35 18.98 -15.12
CA ASP A 48 2.37 17.99 -15.53
C ASP A 48 2.04 17.33 -16.90
N ASN A 49 1.06 17.84 -17.66
CA ASN A 49 0.66 17.29 -18.96
C ASN A 49 1.24 18.09 -20.13
N PRO A 50 2.20 17.53 -20.89
CA PRO A 50 2.83 18.21 -22.04
C PRO A 50 1.88 18.41 -23.23
N VAL A 51 0.74 17.70 -23.27
CA VAL A 51 -0.25 17.86 -24.35
C VAL A 51 -0.77 19.29 -24.43
N TYR A 52 -0.86 20.01 -23.31
CA TYR A 52 -1.37 21.37 -23.30
C TYR A 52 -0.43 22.40 -23.91
N CYS A 53 0.86 22.10 -24.10
CA CYS A 53 1.80 22.95 -24.84
C CYS A 53 2.04 22.47 -26.28
N GLY A 54 1.22 21.55 -26.80
CA GLY A 54 1.38 21.02 -28.16
C GLY A 54 2.27 19.79 -28.25
N LYS A 55 2.87 19.31 -27.15
CA LYS A 55 3.80 18.17 -27.17
C LYS A 55 3.14 16.83 -26.84
N LEU A 56 3.65 15.76 -27.44
CA LEU A 56 3.27 14.38 -27.17
C LEU A 56 4.39 13.66 -26.46
N ALA A 57 4.04 12.97 -25.37
CA ALA A 57 4.98 12.20 -24.57
C ALA A 57 4.88 10.71 -24.91
N TYR A 58 5.96 10.13 -25.41
CA TYR A 58 6.06 8.71 -25.72
C TYR A 58 6.91 7.99 -24.68
N GLY A 59 6.43 6.85 -24.17
CA GLY A 59 7.15 6.05 -23.17
C GLY A 59 6.95 6.46 -21.70
N ARG A 60 5.95 7.29 -21.35
CA ARG A 60 5.70 7.68 -19.94
C ARG A 60 5.45 6.49 -19.00
N ARG A 61 5.04 5.35 -19.55
CA ARG A 61 4.66 4.14 -18.81
C ARG A 61 5.22 2.92 -19.52
N LYS A 62 5.79 2.00 -18.76
CA LYS A 62 6.24 0.68 -19.22
C LYS A 62 5.50 -0.40 -18.45
N ASN A 63 5.18 -1.51 -19.12
CA ASN A 63 4.70 -2.71 -18.46
C ASN A 63 5.91 -3.48 -17.95
N GLU A 64 6.00 -3.64 -16.64
CA GLU A 64 6.97 -4.51 -15.98
C GLU A 64 6.25 -5.76 -15.49
N LYS A 65 6.77 -6.94 -15.82
CA LYS A 65 6.19 -8.21 -15.36
C LYS A 65 6.31 -8.27 -13.84
N VAL A 66 5.22 -8.56 -13.13
CA VAL A 66 5.25 -8.77 -11.68
C VAL A 66 5.90 -10.12 -11.44
N SER A 67 7.07 -10.09 -10.79
CA SER A 67 7.82 -11.29 -10.45
C SER A 67 6.96 -12.26 -9.62
N GLY A 68 6.83 -13.51 -10.09
CA GLY A 68 6.07 -14.57 -9.42
C GLY A 68 4.60 -14.72 -9.81
N THR A 69 4.13 -14.07 -10.88
CA THR A 69 2.75 -14.22 -11.40
C THR A 69 2.73 -14.53 -12.90
N ARG A 70 1.76 -15.35 -13.34
CA ARG A 70 1.71 -15.93 -14.69
C ARG A 70 1.52 -14.92 -15.81
N ASN A 71 0.71 -13.90 -15.58
CA ASN A 71 0.34 -12.90 -16.58
C ASN A 71 0.03 -11.53 -15.95
N GLU A 72 0.61 -11.21 -14.79
CA GLU A 72 0.37 -9.92 -14.15
C GLU A 72 1.50 -8.94 -14.51
N TYR A 73 1.11 -7.82 -15.11
CA TYR A 73 2.02 -6.74 -15.47
C TYR A 73 1.67 -5.51 -14.65
N ARG A 74 2.68 -4.93 -14.01
CA ARG A 74 2.58 -3.65 -13.32
C ARG A 74 2.99 -2.54 -14.26
N ILE A 75 2.11 -1.55 -14.38
CA ILE A 75 2.41 -0.33 -15.13
C ILE A 75 3.31 0.56 -14.26
N VAL A 76 4.56 0.74 -14.68
CA VAL A 76 5.55 1.57 -13.99
C VAL A 76 5.75 2.87 -14.75
N LYS A 77 5.85 3.98 -14.02
CA LYS A 77 6.10 5.31 -14.59
C LYS A 77 7.60 5.47 -14.82
N GLN A 78 7.97 5.98 -15.99
CA GLN A 78 9.35 6.31 -16.32
C GLN A 78 9.63 7.79 -16.07
N GLU A 79 10.80 8.10 -15.52
CA GLU A 79 11.25 9.49 -15.32
C GLU A 79 11.69 10.12 -16.64
N ASN A 80 12.43 9.36 -17.44
CA ASN A 80 12.90 9.78 -18.77
C ASN A 80 11.97 9.24 -19.85
N TYR A 81 11.34 10.13 -20.60
CA TYR A 81 10.47 9.80 -21.73
C TYR A 81 10.66 10.82 -22.85
N MET A 82 10.44 10.41 -24.09
CA MET A 82 10.65 11.26 -25.26
C MET A 82 9.47 12.23 -25.42
N LEU A 83 9.77 13.50 -25.66
CA LEU A 83 8.80 14.54 -25.98
C LEU A 83 8.97 14.94 -27.44
N HIS A 84 7.89 14.85 -28.20
CA HIS A 84 7.85 15.25 -29.61
C HIS A 84 6.75 16.29 -29.83
N ASP A 85 6.91 17.14 -30.84
CA ASP A 85 5.86 18.09 -31.21
C ASP A 85 4.67 17.35 -31.83
N GLY A 86 3.48 17.66 -31.32
CA GLY A 86 2.22 17.16 -31.84
C GLY A 86 1.71 18.02 -32.99
N ILE A 87 0.74 17.48 -33.73
CA ILE A 87 0.06 18.20 -34.82
C ILE A 87 -0.96 19.21 -34.25
N HIS A 88 -1.37 19.05 -33.00
CA HIS A 88 -2.39 19.88 -32.37
C HIS A 88 -1.81 21.20 -31.83
N GLU A 89 -2.60 22.26 -31.93
CA GLU A 89 -2.26 23.55 -31.32
C GLU A 89 -2.25 23.44 -29.79
N GLY A 90 -1.19 23.95 -29.16
CA GLY A 90 -1.09 24.04 -27.71
C GLY A 90 -2.11 25.02 -27.13
N ILE A 91 -2.77 24.64 -26.03
CA ILE A 91 -3.68 25.52 -25.28
C ILE A 91 -2.89 26.60 -24.52
N ILE A 92 -1.65 26.29 -24.16
CA ILE A 92 -0.72 27.13 -23.39
C ILE A 92 0.59 27.22 -24.16
N SER A 93 1.30 28.35 -24.06
CA SER A 93 2.62 28.49 -24.66
C SER A 93 3.62 27.51 -24.03
N GLU A 94 4.62 27.10 -24.82
CA GLU A 94 5.72 26.27 -24.31
C GLU A 94 6.46 26.96 -23.16
N THR A 95 6.62 28.27 -23.22
CA THR A 95 7.26 29.08 -22.17
C THR A 95 6.50 29.01 -20.85
N ASP A 96 5.17 29.14 -20.86
CA ASP A 96 4.36 29.08 -19.64
C ASP A 96 4.35 27.66 -19.07
N TRP A 97 4.35 26.65 -19.94
CA TRP A 97 4.43 25.25 -19.53
C TRP A 97 5.75 24.96 -18.81
N GLU A 98 6.87 25.41 -19.38
CA GLU A 98 8.21 25.25 -18.82
C GLU A 98 8.35 25.98 -17.48
N LEU A 99 7.86 27.23 -17.39
CA LEU A 99 7.85 27.98 -16.12
C LEU A 99 7.04 27.28 -15.03
N ALA A 100 5.89 26.70 -15.38
CA ALA A 100 5.11 25.90 -14.44
C ALA A 100 5.86 24.64 -14.04
N HIS A 101 6.54 23.95 -14.96
CA HIS A 101 7.32 22.75 -14.67
C HIS A 101 8.47 23.02 -13.71
N GLN A 102 9.28 24.05 -13.98
CA GLN A 102 10.39 24.46 -13.10
C GLN A 102 9.91 24.83 -11.70
N LYS A 103 8.77 25.52 -11.59
CA LYS A 103 8.16 25.82 -10.28
C LYS A 103 7.67 24.56 -9.59
N ARG A 104 7.13 23.57 -10.32
CA ARG A 104 6.70 22.27 -9.80
C ARG A 104 7.87 21.44 -9.29
N GLU A 105 9.01 21.45 -9.95
CA GLU A 105 10.21 20.75 -9.48
C GLU A 105 10.70 21.34 -8.16
N LYS A 106 10.76 22.67 -8.05
CA LYS A 106 11.17 23.37 -6.82
C LYS A 106 10.19 23.18 -5.66
N THR A 107 8.88 23.19 -5.94
CA THR A 107 7.83 23.14 -4.89
C THR A 107 7.28 21.74 -4.64
N GLY A 108 7.56 20.78 -5.52
CA GLY A 108 7.06 19.41 -5.49
C GLY A 108 7.86 18.48 -4.57
N VAL A 109 8.77 19.03 -3.78
CA VAL A 109 9.54 18.30 -2.77
C VAL A 109 8.66 17.93 -1.57
N LYS A 110 8.96 16.78 -0.95
CA LYS A 110 8.29 16.36 0.28
C LYS A 110 8.57 17.40 1.36
N TYR A 111 7.51 17.87 2.03
CA TYR A 111 7.68 18.77 3.17
C TYR A 111 8.48 18.05 4.25
N GLU A 112 9.66 18.59 4.57
CA GLU A 112 10.48 18.10 5.67
C GLU A 112 9.88 18.57 6.98
N LYS A 113 9.74 17.62 7.90
CA LYS A 113 9.24 17.90 9.23
C LYS A 113 10.29 18.75 9.95
N THR A 114 9.93 19.96 10.34
CA THR A 114 10.87 20.90 10.98
C THR A 114 10.90 20.78 12.50
N HIS A 115 9.98 20.04 13.09
CA HIS A 115 9.77 20.02 14.53
C HIS A 115 9.23 18.68 15.02
N SER A 116 9.52 18.32 16.27
CA SER A 116 9.17 17.03 16.87
C SER A 116 9.68 15.88 16.00
N LEU A 117 10.94 15.96 15.58
CA LEU A 117 11.52 15.08 14.55
C LEU A 117 11.28 13.60 14.87
N ASP A 118 11.43 13.25 16.15
CA ASP A 118 11.33 11.87 16.63
C ASP A 118 9.89 11.38 16.88
N HIS A 119 8.88 12.28 16.90
CA HIS A 119 7.48 11.93 17.21
C HIS A 119 6.73 11.41 15.99
N GLU A 120 6.34 10.15 15.94
CA GLU A 120 5.50 9.63 14.86
C GLU A 120 4.08 9.35 15.34
N HIS A 121 3.10 9.69 14.49
CA HIS A 121 1.70 9.41 14.80
C HIS A 121 1.41 7.93 14.58
N ILE A 122 1.37 7.18 15.68
CA ILE A 122 1.40 5.71 15.72
C ILE A 122 0.25 5.08 14.91
N LEU A 123 -0.98 5.60 15.06
CA LEU A 123 -2.19 5.08 14.42
C LEU A 123 -2.55 5.83 13.13
N SER A 124 -1.68 6.72 12.65
CA SER A 124 -1.92 7.46 11.42
C SER A 124 -1.98 6.51 10.21
N GLY A 125 -3.11 6.50 9.51
CA GLY A 125 -3.36 5.62 8.36
C GLY A 125 -4.29 4.44 8.66
N ILE A 126 -4.24 3.87 9.88
CA ILE A 126 -5.12 2.78 10.31
C ILE A 126 -6.37 3.27 11.04
N LEU A 127 -6.27 4.38 11.79
CA LEU A 127 -7.42 5.01 12.43
C LEU A 127 -8.34 5.67 11.39
N ARG A 128 -9.64 5.36 11.42
CA ARG A 128 -10.62 5.85 10.44
C ARG A 128 -11.58 6.87 11.01
N CYS A 129 -12.01 7.77 10.12
CA CYS A 129 -13.00 8.77 10.47
C CYS A 129 -14.41 8.15 10.56
N PRO A 130 -15.17 8.39 11.64
CA PRO A 130 -16.50 7.80 11.84
C PRO A 130 -17.53 8.17 10.77
N LEU A 131 -17.35 9.31 10.08
CA LEU A 131 -18.32 9.81 9.10
C LEU A 131 -17.98 9.50 7.64
N CYS A 132 -16.68 9.35 7.32
CA CYS A 132 -16.26 9.18 5.93
C CYS A 132 -15.27 8.04 5.71
N GLU A 133 -14.97 7.27 6.76
CA GLU A 133 -14.12 6.06 6.77
C GLU A 133 -12.69 6.25 6.26
N SER A 134 -12.34 7.49 5.92
CA SER A 134 -11.02 7.84 5.45
C SER A 134 -10.03 7.80 6.60
N GLY A 135 -8.80 7.33 6.35
CA GLY A 135 -7.71 7.39 7.31
C GLY A 135 -7.53 8.79 7.91
N MET A 136 -7.50 8.87 9.24
CA MET A 136 -7.21 10.08 9.98
C MET A 136 -5.71 10.36 9.94
N TYR A 137 -5.36 11.64 9.93
CA TYR A 137 -3.97 12.09 9.93
C TYR A 137 -3.64 12.71 11.28
N GLY A 138 -2.38 12.62 11.67
CA GLY A 138 -1.89 13.26 12.87
C GLY A 138 -1.68 14.76 12.70
N ASN A 139 -2.06 15.52 13.71
CA ASN A 139 -1.99 16.96 13.76
C ASN A 139 -1.33 17.39 15.07
N VAL A 140 -0.42 18.35 15.00
CA VAL A 140 0.22 18.94 16.17
C VAL A 140 -0.40 20.31 16.47
N ASN A 141 -0.66 20.57 17.75
CA ASN A 141 -1.09 21.87 18.24
C ASN A 141 -0.04 22.43 19.18
N ARG A 142 0.52 23.59 18.82
CA ARG A 142 1.51 24.32 19.61
C ARG A 142 0.91 25.60 20.15
N LYS A 143 0.90 25.73 21.47
CA LYS A 143 0.46 26.95 22.13
C LYS A 143 1.68 27.75 22.57
N LYS A 144 1.63 29.06 22.42
CA LYS A 144 2.63 29.99 22.98
C LYS A 144 2.17 30.48 24.35
N LYS A 145 3.08 30.58 25.30
CA LYS A 145 2.89 31.28 26.58
C LYS A 145 2.88 32.78 26.35
N LYS A 146 2.41 33.53 27.35
CA LYS A 146 2.47 35.01 27.35
C LYS A 146 3.91 35.52 27.21
N ASP A 147 4.88 34.77 27.74
CA ASP A 147 6.31 35.11 27.73
C ASP A 147 7.03 34.71 26.42
N GLY A 148 6.28 34.32 25.37
CA GLY A 148 6.83 33.92 24.07
C GLY A 148 7.38 32.49 24.00
N THR A 149 7.63 31.83 25.14
CA THR A 149 8.02 30.40 25.20
C THR A 149 6.86 29.48 24.76
N LEU A 150 7.18 28.30 24.23
CA LEU A 150 6.16 27.33 23.80
C LEU A 150 5.71 26.44 24.96
N TYR A 151 4.42 26.08 25.00
CA TYR A 151 3.95 24.93 25.77
C TYR A 151 4.41 23.62 25.12
N LYS A 152 4.26 22.51 25.85
CA LYS A 152 4.44 21.17 25.26
C LYS A 152 3.57 21.00 24.01
N ASP A 153 4.09 20.27 23.04
CA ASP A 153 3.34 19.92 21.85
C ASP A 153 2.20 18.97 22.22
N TYR A 154 1.00 19.25 21.70
CA TYR A 154 -0.15 18.38 21.87
C TYR A 154 -0.49 17.74 20.53
N PHE A 155 -0.55 16.41 20.52
CA PHE A 155 -0.80 15.64 19.31
C PHE A 155 -2.23 15.11 19.28
N TYR A 156 -2.83 15.16 18.09
CA TYR A 156 -4.22 14.80 17.86
C TYR A 156 -4.39 14.06 16.54
N TYR A 157 -5.40 13.21 16.45
CA TYR A 157 -5.89 12.68 15.19
C TYR A 157 -7.04 13.53 14.66
N ALA A 158 -7.00 13.86 13.36
CA ALA A 158 -8.03 14.62 12.67
C ALA A 158 -8.39 14.00 11.32
N CYS A 159 -9.63 14.22 10.87
CA CYS A 159 -10.06 13.79 9.53
C CYS A 159 -9.37 14.63 8.43
N LYS A 160 -8.76 13.97 7.44
CA LYS A 160 -8.08 14.63 6.31
C LYS A 160 -9.03 15.44 5.42
N HIS A 161 -10.27 14.99 5.27
CA HIS A 161 -11.29 15.63 4.43
C HIS A 161 -11.89 16.91 5.03
N ARG A 162 -11.43 17.36 6.21
CA ARG A 162 -11.79 18.67 6.77
C ARG A 162 -11.27 19.83 5.93
N ARG A 163 -10.12 19.67 5.27
CA ARG A 163 -9.43 20.74 4.52
C ARG A 163 -9.68 20.72 3.00
N LEU A 164 -10.58 19.87 2.49
CA LEU A 164 -10.94 19.77 1.05
C LEU A 164 -9.75 19.50 0.09
N VAL A 165 -8.62 18.99 0.59
CA VAL A 165 -7.38 18.82 -0.18
C VAL A 165 -7.55 17.84 -1.35
N ASP A 166 -8.35 16.79 -1.13
CA ASP A 166 -8.60 15.70 -2.07
C ASP A 166 -9.95 15.85 -2.81
N GLY A 167 -10.61 17.01 -2.69
CA GLY A 167 -11.95 17.26 -3.26
C GLY A 167 -13.10 16.63 -2.47
N HIS A 168 -12.84 15.66 -1.60
CA HIS A 168 -13.82 15.14 -0.64
C HIS A 168 -14.03 16.10 0.53
N LYS A 169 -15.29 16.27 0.93
CA LYS A 169 -15.70 17.08 2.09
C LYS A 169 -16.19 16.16 3.20
N CYS A 170 -15.68 16.34 4.41
CA CYS A 170 -16.23 15.72 5.60
C CYS A 170 -16.61 16.78 6.64
N GLY A 171 -17.80 16.63 7.22
CA GLY A 171 -18.32 17.50 8.29
C GLY A 171 -17.68 17.25 9.65
N TYR A 172 -16.91 16.16 9.80
CA TYR A 172 -16.31 15.77 11.07
C TYR A 172 -15.21 16.74 11.52
N ARG A 173 -15.44 17.45 12.64
CA ARG A 173 -14.53 18.50 13.15
C ARG A 173 -13.77 18.12 14.41
N LYS A 174 -14.24 17.11 15.14
CA LYS A 174 -13.64 16.67 16.40
C LYS A 174 -12.21 16.19 16.17
N GLN A 175 -11.31 16.62 17.04
CA GLN A 175 -9.93 16.17 17.09
C GLN A 175 -9.77 15.31 18.34
N TRP A 176 -9.25 14.10 18.17
CA TRP A 176 -9.05 13.18 19.28
C TRP A 176 -7.61 13.29 19.78
N SER A 177 -7.44 13.32 21.10
CA SER A 177 -6.11 13.25 21.71
C SER A 177 -5.42 11.96 21.28
N GLU A 178 -4.20 12.08 20.78
CA GLU A 178 -3.42 10.92 20.36
C GLU A 178 -3.15 9.98 21.53
N GLU A 179 -2.72 10.51 22.67
CA GLU A 179 -2.47 9.74 23.90
C GLU A 179 -3.70 8.90 24.30
N LYS A 180 -4.90 9.50 24.26
CA LYS A 180 -6.14 8.80 24.61
C LYS A 180 -6.42 7.62 23.67
N ILE A 181 -6.27 7.78 22.36
CA ILE A 181 -6.55 6.70 21.40
C ILE A 181 -5.44 5.64 21.45
N ASN A 182 -4.17 6.06 21.46
CA ASN A 182 -3.03 5.14 21.48
C ASN A 182 -3.10 4.24 22.72
N ASN A 183 -3.34 4.80 23.91
CA ASN A 183 -3.45 4.02 25.15
C ASN A 183 -4.63 3.03 25.12
N ALA A 184 -5.77 3.43 24.55
CA ALA A 184 -6.93 2.54 24.46
C ALA A 184 -6.69 1.36 23.51
N VAL A 185 -6.05 1.60 22.36
CA VAL A 185 -5.66 0.52 21.43
C VAL A 185 -4.61 -0.38 22.07
N GLU A 186 -3.60 0.20 22.72
CA GLU A 186 -2.58 -0.54 23.44
C GLU A 186 -3.18 -1.45 24.53
N GLU A 187 -4.13 -0.95 25.33
CA GLU A 187 -4.79 -1.73 26.36
C GLU A 187 -5.55 -2.94 25.79
N VAL A 188 -6.23 -2.77 24.65
CA VAL A 188 -6.90 -3.89 23.96
C VAL A 188 -5.89 -4.93 23.52
N ILE A 189 -4.74 -4.52 22.98
CA ILE A 189 -3.68 -5.42 22.53
C ILE A 189 -3.03 -6.13 23.73
N ARG A 190 -2.78 -5.44 24.84
CA ARG A 190 -2.28 -6.07 26.08
C ARG A 190 -3.25 -7.13 26.61
N LYS A 191 -4.56 -6.89 26.53
CA LYS A 191 -5.58 -7.89 26.92
C LYS A 191 -5.61 -9.10 25.98
N LEU A 192 -5.41 -8.88 24.68
CA LEU A 192 -5.31 -9.96 23.69
C LEU A 192 -4.10 -10.86 23.97
N VAL A 193 -2.92 -10.27 24.19
CA VAL A 193 -1.67 -11.00 24.42
C VAL A 193 -1.70 -11.80 25.73
N LYS A 194 -2.35 -11.28 26.78
CA LYS A 194 -2.45 -11.97 28.08
C LYS A 194 -3.37 -13.20 28.07
N ASN A 195 -4.11 -13.46 26.99
CA ASN A 195 -4.96 -14.64 26.91
C ASN A 195 -4.10 -15.89 26.62
N PRO A 196 -4.06 -16.90 27.51
CA PRO A 196 -3.21 -18.09 27.32
C PRO A 196 -3.58 -18.89 26.06
N LYS A 197 -4.85 -18.88 25.65
CA LYS A 197 -5.27 -19.51 24.38
C LYS A 197 -4.68 -18.82 23.15
N PHE A 198 -4.46 -17.52 23.23
CA PHE A 198 -3.81 -16.77 22.16
C PHE A 198 -2.32 -17.14 22.06
N GLU A 199 -1.64 -17.30 23.20
CA GLU A 199 -0.25 -17.78 23.23
C GLU A 199 -0.12 -19.21 22.65
N GLU A 200 -0.98 -20.14 23.04
CA GLU A 200 -1.01 -21.50 22.47
C GLU A 200 -1.31 -21.49 20.97
N ALA A 201 -2.29 -20.68 20.55
CA ALA A 201 -2.63 -20.54 19.13
C ALA A 201 -1.46 -19.98 18.32
N ILE A 202 -0.73 -18.99 18.86
CA ILE A 202 0.48 -18.46 18.24
C ILE A 202 1.54 -19.55 18.08
N LEU A 203 1.83 -20.30 19.14
CA LEU A 203 2.85 -21.36 19.09
C LEU A 203 2.50 -22.45 18.07
N ASN A 204 1.22 -22.83 17.99
CA ASN A 204 0.73 -23.78 16.99
C ASN A 204 0.83 -23.23 15.56
N LYS A 205 0.60 -21.93 15.36
CA LYS A 205 0.64 -21.28 14.04
C LYS A 205 2.07 -21.02 13.56
N ILE A 206 3.01 -20.73 14.47
CA ILE A 206 4.45 -20.71 14.19
C ILE A 206 4.94 -22.13 13.85
N GLY A 207 4.46 -23.14 14.58
CA GLY A 207 4.83 -24.55 14.39
C GLY A 207 4.23 -25.24 13.16
N SER A 208 3.15 -24.69 12.59
CA SER A 208 2.53 -25.18 11.35
C SER A 208 3.54 -25.04 10.20
N ARG A 209 4.02 -26.17 9.65
CA ARG A 209 4.82 -26.17 8.42
C ARG A 209 3.97 -25.62 7.27
N ILE A 210 4.59 -24.77 6.43
CA ILE A 210 3.97 -24.41 5.16
C ILE A 210 3.92 -25.67 4.33
N ASP A 211 2.75 -25.99 3.79
CA ASP A 211 2.64 -27.03 2.77
C ASP A 211 3.19 -26.47 1.44
N THR A 212 4.51 -26.37 1.33
CA THR A 212 5.21 -25.99 0.08
C THR A 212 5.45 -27.20 -0.82
N GLU A 213 5.06 -28.40 -0.40
CA GLU A 213 5.36 -29.64 -1.12
C GLU A 213 4.80 -29.66 -2.54
N GLU A 214 3.60 -29.10 -2.75
CA GLU A 214 2.98 -29.04 -4.07
C GLU A 214 3.76 -28.12 -5.03
N ILE A 215 4.18 -26.94 -4.54
CA ILE A 215 4.96 -25.96 -5.32
C ILE A 215 6.37 -26.49 -5.58
N GLU A 216 6.97 -27.18 -4.60
CA GLU A 216 8.28 -27.81 -4.75
C GLU A 216 8.24 -28.97 -5.77
N LYS A 217 7.17 -29.77 -5.79
CA LYS A 217 6.93 -30.79 -6.83
C LYS A 217 6.74 -30.19 -8.22
N GLU A 218 6.06 -29.05 -8.32
CA GLU A 218 5.92 -28.31 -9.59
C GLU A 218 7.28 -27.85 -10.12
N ILE A 219 8.13 -27.28 -9.26
CA ILE A 219 9.52 -26.89 -9.62
C ILE A 219 10.30 -28.11 -10.09
N GLU A 220 10.23 -29.23 -9.37
CA GLU A 220 10.93 -30.46 -9.74
C GLU A 220 10.47 -31.00 -11.11
N GLY A 221 9.17 -30.91 -11.40
CA GLY A 221 8.60 -31.28 -12.69
C GLY A 221 9.12 -30.42 -13.84
N LEU A 222 9.13 -29.09 -13.65
CA LEU A 222 9.66 -28.14 -14.63
C LEU A 222 11.17 -28.29 -14.84
N GLU A 223 11.95 -28.52 -13.78
CA GLU A 223 13.39 -28.78 -13.88
C GLU A 223 13.70 -30.08 -14.63
N LYS A 224 12.87 -31.12 -14.45
CA LYS A 224 12.96 -32.36 -15.25
C LYS A 224 12.69 -32.09 -16.73
N GLN A 225 11.67 -31.29 -17.05
CA GLN A 225 11.35 -30.90 -18.43
C GLN A 225 12.49 -30.09 -19.06
N HIS A 226 13.04 -29.11 -18.33
CA HIS A 226 14.19 -28.31 -18.78
C HIS A 226 15.40 -29.20 -19.11
N LYS A 227 15.70 -30.17 -18.25
CA LYS A 227 16.80 -31.12 -18.47
C LYS A 227 16.56 -32.00 -19.71
N GLN A 228 15.33 -32.43 -19.95
CA GLN A 228 14.97 -33.20 -21.15
C GLN A 228 15.16 -32.38 -22.43
N LEU A 229 14.67 -31.13 -22.46
CA LEU A 229 14.82 -30.24 -23.60
C LEU A 229 16.29 -29.88 -23.88
N THR A 230 17.05 -29.60 -22.82
CA THR A 230 18.51 -29.35 -22.93
C THR A 230 19.25 -30.57 -23.48
N GLY A 231 18.85 -31.78 -23.05
CA GLY A 231 19.37 -33.03 -23.60
C GLY A 231 19.01 -33.25 -25.07
N ALA A 232 17.77 -32.94 -25.47
CA ALA A 232 17.32 -33.01 -26.85
C ALA A 232 18.08 -32.03 -27.76
N LYS A 233 18.30 -30.80 -27.28
CA LYS A 233 19.12 -29.79 -27.95
C LYS A 233 20.57 -30.27 -28.15
N ALA A 234 21.19 -30.84 -27.12
CA ALA A 234 22.55 -31.37 -27.23
C ALA A 234 22.66 -32.49 -28.27
N ARG A 235 21.69 -33.41 -28.30
CA ARG A 235 21.62 -34.48 -29.31
C ARG A 235 21.43 -33.93 -30.73
N LEU A 236 20.57 -32.93 -30.89
CA LEU A 236 20.35 -32.29 -32.20
C LEU A 236 21.62 -31.56 -32.67
N GLY A 237 22.33 -30.89 -31.76
CA GLY A 237 23.64 -30.29 -32.06
C GLY A 237 24.65 -31.31 -32.56
N GLN A 238 24.77 -32.47 -31.89
CA GLN A 238 25.63 -33.55 -32.35
C GLN A 238 25.24 -34.10 -33.73
N GLN A 239 23.94 -34.16 -34.03
CA GLN A 239 23.45 -34.56 -35.36
C GLN A 239 23.85 -33.54 -36.43
N MET A 240 23.77 -32.25 -36.13
CA MET A 240 24.21 -31.16 -37.01
C MET A 240 25.72 -31.21 -37.25
N ASP A 241 26.52 -31.49 -36.23
CA ASP A 241 27.99 -31.61 -36.36
C ASP A 241 28.41 -32.83 -37.23
N SER A 242 27.60 -33.88 -37.24
CA SER A 242 27.87 -35.13 -37.97
C SER A 242 27.39 -35.14 -39.44
N LEU A 243 26.83 -34.02 -39.92
CA LEU A 243 26.25 -33.93 -41.27
C LEU A 243 27.34 -33.91 -42.36
N ASP A 244 27.19 -34.77 -43.37
CA ASP A 244 28.10 -34.81 -44.51
C ASP A 244 27.79 -33.67 -45.49
N ILE A 245 28.76 -32.77 -45.67
CA ILE A 245 28.70 -31.59 -46.54
C ILE A 245 28.52 -31.99 -48.03
N MET A 246 28.93 -33.20 -48.39
CA MET A 246 28.83 -33.70 -49.77
C MET A 246 27.45 -34.30 -50.10
N ASP A 247 26.52 -34.36 -49.14
CA ASP A 247 25.16 -34.83 -49.36
C ASP A 247 24.37 -33.89 -50.29
N LYS A 248 23.74 -34.45 -51.33
CA LYS A 248 22.88 -33.72 -52.27
C LYS A 248 21.74 -32.93 -51.60
N PHE A 249 21.30 -33.36 -50.43
CA PHE A 249 20.22 -32.73 -49.65
C PHE A 249 20.73 -32.00 -48.40
N TYR A 250 22.05 -31.77 -48.27
CA TYR A 250 22.68 -31.11 -47.12
C TYR A 250 21.92 -29.86 -46.68
N GLU A 251 21.71 -28.91 -47.60
CA GLU A 251 21.08 -27.62 -47.29
C GLU A 251 19.67 -27.78 -46.68
N LYS A 252 18.87 -28.71 -47.24
CA LYS A 252 17.51 -28.97 -46.74
C LYS A 252 17.52 -29.64 -45.36
N LYS A 253 18.45 -30.58 -45.14
CA LYS A 253 18.61 -31.26 -43.85
C LYS A 253 19.10 -30.29 -42.77
N TYR A 254 20.04 -29.42 -43.12
CA TYR A 254 20.55 -28.38 -42.22
C TYR A 254 19.44 -27.41 -41.81
N GLN A 255 18.66 -26.89 -42.77
CA GLN A 255 17.52 -25.99 -42.48
C GLN A 255 16.44 -26.65 -41.60
N ASP A 256 16.13 -27.94 -41.81
CA ASP A 256 15.17 -28.66 -40.95
C ASP A 256 15.68 -28.78 -39.51
N MET A 257 16.96 -29.12 -39.33
CA MET A 257 17.58 -29.20 -38.00
C MET A 257 17.68 -27.82 -37.34
N GLU A 258 18.02 -26.78 -38.10
CA GLU A 258 18.05 -25.39 -37.62
C GLU A 258 16.66 -24.94 -37.14
N THR A 259 15.61 -25.23 -37.90
CA THR A 259 14.23 -24.94 -37.50
C THR A 259 13.84 -25.67 -36.21
N ARG A 260 14.24 -26.93 -36.04
CA ARG A 260 14.01 -27.71 -34.82
C ARG A 260 14.81 -27.17 -33.64
N LEU A 261 16.03 -26.69 -33.89
CA LEU A 261 16.88 -26.09 -32.89
C LEU A 261 16.26 -24.80 -32.34
N TYR A 262 15.74 -23.93 -33.22
CA TYR A 262 15.01 -22.73 -32.79
C TYR A 262 13.79 -23.06 -31.93
N ARG A 263 12.99 -24.06 -32.29
CA ARG A 263 11.87 -24.51 -31.45
C ARG A 263 12.32 -24.99 -30.07
N LEU A 264 13.43 -25.73 -30.00
CA LEU A 264 13.98 -26.17 -28.71
C LEU A 264 14.48 -24.98 -27.87
N TYR A 265 15.04 -23.93 -28.49
CA TYR A 265 15.38 -22.70 -27.77
C TYR A 265 14.13 -22.02 -27.20
N ASP A 266 13.08 -21.84 -28.00
CA ASP A 266 11.82 -21.22 -27.56
C ASP A 266 11.17 -22.02 -26.41
N GLU A 267 11.19 -23.36 -26.49
CA GLU A 267 10.66 -24.25 -25.45
C GLU A 267 11.49 -24.18 -24.16
N ILE A 268 12.83 -24.14 -24.26
CA ILE A 268 13.73 -23.98 -23.11
C ILE A 268 13.45 -22.64 -22.42
N GLU A 269 13.39 -21.54 -23.18
CA GLU A 269 13.11 -20.22 -22.64
C GLU A 269 11.73 -20.19 -21.95
N GLY A 270 10.72 -20.83 -22.53
CA GLY A 270 9.39 -20.94 -21.93
C GLY A 270 9.40 -21.69 -20.58
N VAL A 271 10.16 -22.78 -20.49
CA VAL A 271 10.30 -23.55 -19.23
C VAL A 271 11.13 -22.79 -18.20
N GLU A 272 12.23 -22.13 -18.60
CA GLU A 272 13.06 -21.30 -17.71
C GLU A 272 12.25 -20.18 -17.07
N ASN A 273 11.46 -19.46 -17.88
CA ASN A 273 10.55 -18.43 -17.40
C ASN A 273 9.52 -18.99 -16.39
N SER A 274 9.02 -20.20 -16.63
CA SER A 274 8.08 -20.87 -15.72
C SER A 274 8.75 -21.27 -14.41
N ILE A 275 9.98 -21.79 -14.45
CA ILE A 275 10.77 -22.14 -13.25
C ILE A 275 11.01 -20.89 -12.41
N GLU A 276 11.45 -19.79 -13.02
CA GLU A 276 11.70 -18.53 -12.33
C GLU A 276 10.43 -17.99 -11.66
N GLU A 277 9.30 -18.06 -12.35
CA GLU A 277 8.02 -17.62 -11.82
C GLU A 277 7.59 -18.43 -10.59
N VAL A 278 7.63 -19.76 -10.65
CA VAL A 278 7.23 -20.63 -9.53
C VAL A 278 8.20 -20.47 -8.35
N LYS A 279 9.51 -20.30 -8.61
CA LYS A 279 10.51 -20.00 -7.56
C LYS A 279 10.25 -18.66 -6.87
N ASN A 280 9.90 -17.62 -7.62
CA ASN A 280 9.55 -16.32 -7.05
C ASN A 280 8.27 -16.37 -6.22
N ARG A 281 7.27 -17.14 -6.66
CA ARG A 281 6.05 -17.41 -5.88
C ARG A 281 6.38 -18.09 -4.54
N LEU A 282 7.25 -19.11 -4.56
CA LEU A 282 7.71 -19.80 -3.35
C LEU A 282 8.44 -18.85 -2.39
N LEU A 283 9.33 -18.00 -2.91
CA LEU A 283 10.03 -16.99 -2.13
C LEU A 283 9.07 -16.01 -1.45
N ASN A 284 8.07 -15.51 -2.18
CA ASN A 284 7.08 -14.57 -1.65
C ASN A 284 6.26 -15.21 -0.51
N ILE A 285 5.82 -16.46 -0.68
CA ILE A 285 5.07 -17.20 0.36
C ILE A 285 5.95 -17.37 1.62
N ARG A 286 7.22 -17.75 1.45
CA ARG A 286 8.16 -17.91 2.56
C ARG A 286 8.41 -16.57 3.27
N GLN A 287 8.59 -15.48 2.53
CA GLN A 287 8.81 -14.14 3.11
C GLN A 287 7.60 -13.63 3.89
N GLN A 288 6.38 -13.81 3.35
CA GLN A 288 5.14 -13.44 4.04
C GLN A 288 5.01 -14.20 5.36
N LYS A 289 5.27 -15.51 5.37
CA LYS A 289 5.20 -16.27 6.63
C LYS A 289 6.29 -15.88 7.62
N ILE A 290 7.52 -15.66 7.19
CA ILE A 290 8.59 -15.18 8.08
C ILE A 290 8.18 -13.84 8.72
N SER A 291 7.54 -12.94 7.97
CA SER A 291 7.00 -11.71 8.54
C SER A 291 5.88 -11.95 9.55
N GLU A 292 4.98 -12.91 9.28
CA GLU A 292 3.88 -13.26 10.18
C GLU A 292 4.42 -13.88 11.48
N GLU A 293 5.33 -14.86 11.38
CA GLU A 293 6.00 -15.50 12.52
C GLU A 293 6.75 -14.48 13.37
N ASN A 294 7.46 -13.53 12.75
CA ASN A 294 8.12 -12.45 13.47
C ASN A 294 7.10 -11.60 14.22
N VAL A 295 6.00 -11.19 13.59
CA VAL A 295 4.93 -10.41 14.26
C VAL A 295 4.35 -11.17 15.44
N TYR A 296 4.10 -12.47 15.30
CA TYR A 296 3.63 -13.32 16.39
C TYR A 296 4.63 -13.42 17.55
N GLN A 297 5.92 -13.59 17.25
CA GLN A 297 6.97 -13.57 18.27
C GLN A 297 7.03 -12.24 19.02
N PHE A 298 6.88 -11.12 18.30
CA PHE A 298 6.81 -9.80 18.91
C PHE A 298 5.56 -9.65 19.80
N LEU A 299 4.42 -10.21 19.40
CA LEU A 299 3.20 -10.19 20.21
C LEU A 299 3.36 -10.93 21.53
N LEU A 300 4.05 -12.08 21.54
CA LEU A 300 4.35 -12.81 22.80
C LEU A 300 5.15 -11.97 23.80
N TYR A 301 6.01 -11.09 23.29
CA TYR A 301 6.84 -10.20 24.11
C TYR A 301 6.35 -8.74 24.11
N PHE A 302 5.10 -8.49 23.71
CA PHE A 302 4.54 -7.14 23.57
C PHE A 302 4.73 -6.32 24.85
N ASP A 303 4.40 -6.91 26.01
CA ASP A 303 4.51 -6.24 27.30
C ASP A 303 5.94 -5.81 27.67
N LYS A 304 6.98 -6.46 27.11
CA LYS A 304 8.40 -6.16 27.42
C LYS A 304 9.06 -5.25 26.37
N LEU A 305 8.59 -5.32 25.13
CA LEU A 305 9.22 -4.67 23.97
C LEU A 305 8.54 -3.36 23.61
N TYR A 306 7.20 -3.29 23.69
CA TYR A 306 6.44 -2.15 23.19
C TYR A 306 6.82 -0.84 23.89
N ASP A 307 7.05 -0.87 25.20
CA ASP A 307 7.44 0.32 25.97
C ASP A 307 8.85 0.84 25.65
N LYS A 308 9.70 0.01 25.03
CA LYS A 308 11.07 0.36 24.62
C LYS A 308 11.15 0.88 23.19
N PHE A 309 10.10 0.70 22.39
CA PHE A 309 10.08 1.12 20.99
C PHE A 309 9.96 2.63 20.85
N THR A 310 10.64 3.15 19.83
CA THR A 310 10.41 4.50 19.30
C THR A 310 9.02 4.60 18.66
N ASP A 311 8.51 5.81 18.48
CA ASP A 311 7.19 6.01 17.88
C ASP A 311 7.11 5.47 16.44
N LEU A 312 8.22 5.52 15.69
CA LEU A 312 8.31 4.95 14.36
C LEU A 312 8.20 3.43 14.40
N GLU A 313 8.94 2.77 15.30
CA GLU A 313 8.85 1.31 15.48
C GLU A 313 7.47 0.88 15.97
N LYS A 314 6.86 1.62 16.90
CA LYS A 314 5.47 1.38 17.34
C LYS A 314 4.48 1.49 16.19
N LYS A 315 4.65 2.49 15.33
CA LYS A 315 3.83 2.69 14.13
C LYS A 315 4.00 1.54 13.15
N GLU A 316 5.21 1.14 12.83
CA GLU A 316 5.47 0.02 11.91
C GLU A 316 4.91 -1.30 12.46
N PHE A 317 5.13 -1.56 13.75
CA PHE A 317 4.60 -2.73 14.44
C PHE A 317 3.07 -2.77 14.45
N LEU A 318 2.40 -1.67 14.81
CA LEU A 318 0.94 -1.64 14.82
C LEU A 318 0.36 -1.73 13.41
N ASN A 319 1.01 -1.13 12.40
CA ASN A 319 0.57 -1.26 11.01
C ASN A 319 0.76 -2.67 10.44
N SER A 320 1.68 -3.49 10.97
CA SER A 320 1.92 -4.87 10.51
C SER A 320 0.90 -5.86 11.05
N PHE A 321 0.23 -5.53 12.16
CA PHE A 321 -0.75 -6.38 12.83
C PHE A 321 -2.19 -5.87 12.70
N VAL A 322 -2.41 -4.57 12.89
CA VAL A 322 -3.73 -3.92 12.84
C VAL A 322 -3.98 -3.39 11.42
N GLU A 323 -5.11 -3.79 10.85
CA GLU A 323 -5.55 -3.30 9.53
C GLU A 323 -6.32 -1.98 9.66
N GLN A 324 -7.22 -1.90 10.64
CA GLN A 324 -8.14 -0.78 10.77
C GLN A 324 -8.57 -0.59 12.23
N VAL A 325 -8.67 0.68 12.63
CA VAL A 325 -9.27 1.09 13.91
C VAL A 325 -10.38 2.08 13.63
N ASP A 326 -11.59 1.74 14.03
CA ASP A 326 -12.77 2.57 13.92
C ASP A 326 -13.17 3.11 15.29
N ILE A 327 -13.65 4.34 15.29
CA ILE A 327 -14.10 5.06 16.48
C ILE A 327 -15.53 5.53 16.29
N TYR A 328 -16.24 5.76 17.39
CA TYR A 328 -17.53 6.43 17.38
C TYR A 328 -17.36 7.94 17.13
N GLU A 329 -18.43 8.59 16.63
CA GLU A 329 -18.44 10.04 16.41
C GLU A 329 -18.26 10.81 17.74
N GLN A 330 -18.91 10.32 18.80
CA GLN A 330 -18.82 10.86 20.15
C GLN A 330 -18.46 9.76 21.13
N GLU A 331 -18.02 10.17 22.32
CA GLU A 331 -17.83 9.22 23.41
C GLU A 331 -19.20 8.73 23.84
N GLN A 332 -19.34 7.42 23.98
CA GLN A 332 -20.54 6.80 24.53
C GLN A 332 -20.71 7.21 26.00
N PRO A 333 -21.93 7.13 26.57
CA PRO A 333 -22.18 7.45 27.97
C PRO A 333 -21.24 6.72 28.95
N ASP A 334 -20.84 5.50 28.59
CA ASP A 334 -19.94 4.65 29.38
C ASP A 334 -18.44 5.00 29.18
N GLY A 335 -18.12 6.08 28.47
CA GLY A 335 -16.75 6.52 28.16
C GLY A 335 -16.08 5.77 27.00
N ARG A 336 -16.76 4.78 26.40
CA ARG A 336 -16.25 4.03 25.23
C ARG A 336 -16.24 4.90 23.98
N PHE A 337 -15.19 4.78 23.18
CA PHE A 337 -15.09 5.49 21.90
C PHE A 337 -14.48 4.65 20.77
N LEU A 338 -13.82 3.53 21.08
CA LEU A 338 -13.44 2.53 20.09
C LEU A 338 -14.70 1.78 19.65
N LYS A 339 -14.93 1.73 18.35
CA LYS A 339 -16.07 1.07 17.72
C LYS A 339 -15.70 -0.32 17.23
N HIS A 340 -14.59 -0.41 16.51
CA HIS A 340 -14.17 -1.64 15.87
C HIS A 340 -12.66 -1.67 15.65
N ILE A 341 -12.01 -2.81 15.83
CA ILE A 341 -10.60 -3.05 15.46
C ILE A 341 -10.54 -4.29 14.58
N LYS A 342 -9.97 -4.13 13.38
CA LYS A 342 -9.72 -5.21 12.43
C LYS A 342 -8.24 -5.57 12.41
N PHE A 343 -7.95 -6.86 12.50
CA PHE A 343 -6.60 -7.40 12.46
C PHE A 343 -6.30 -8.02 11.10
N ARG A 344 -5.03 -7.99 10.70
CA ARG A 344 -4.59 -8.58 9.43
C ARG A 344 -4.58 -10.10 9.44
N PHE A 345 -4.61 -10.70 10.63
CA PHE A 345 -4.71 -12.14 10.82
C PHE A 345 -5.67 -12.46 11.98
N PRO A 346 -6.18 -13.70 12.06
CA PRO A 346 -7.05 -14.13 13.14
C PRO A 346 -6.39 -14.05 14.51
N VAL A 347 -7.10 -13.50 15.50
CA VAL A 347 -6.71 -13.41 16.91
C VAL A 347 -7.70 -14.14 17.81
N TYR A 348 -7.28 -14.51 19.02
CA TYR A 348 -8.14 -15.17 19.99
C TYR A 348 -8.56 -14.19 21.08
N PHE A 349 -9.88 -13.98 21.22
CA PHE A 349 -10.45 -13.15 22.28
C PHE A 349 -11.44 -13.98 23.10
N GLY A 350 -11.10 -14.21 24.37
CA GLY A 350 -11.79 -15.23 25.17
C GLY A 350 -11.61 -16.62 24.56
N ASP A 351 -12.72 -17.26 24.21
CA ASP A 351 -12.76 -18.62 23.64
C ASP A 351 -12.96 -18.68 22.12
N ARG A 352 -13.04 -17.52 21.44
CA ARG A 352 -13.34 -17.45 20.01
C ARG A 352 -12.16 -16.90 19.21
N GLU A 353 -11.87 -17.54 18.09
CA GLU A 353 -11.01 -16.98 17.04
C GLU A 353 -11.82 -15.94 16.26
N THR A 354 -11.31 -14.72 16.17
CA THR A 354 -11.92 -13.63 15.42
C THR A 354 -10.84 -12.80 14.73
N GLN A 355 -11.15 -12.26 13.56
CA GLN A 355 -10.28 -11.29 12.88
C GLN A 355 -10.70 -9.84 13.20
N GLU A 356 -11.84 -9.66 13.86
CA GLU A 356 -12.48 -8.38 14.12
C GLU A 356 -12.99 -8.32 15.56
N LEU A 357 -12.70 -7.22 16.25
CA LEU A 357 -13.31 -6.87 17.53
C LEU A 357 -14.29 -5.75 17.29
N CYS A 358 -15.58 -6.03 17.41
CA CYS A 358 -16.64 -5.05 17.28
C CYS A 358 -17.30 -4.80 18.64
N TRP A 359 -17.50 -3.53 18.99
CA TRP A 359 -18.20 -3.10 20.20
C TRP A 359 -19.54 -2.43 19.89
N ASP A 360 -20.09 -2.61 18.68
CA ASP A 360 -21.46 -2.19 18.36
C ASP A 360 -22.45 -3.11 19.10
N ASN A 361 -23.40 -2.50 19.81
CA ASN A 361 -24.42 -3.19 20.62
C ASN A 361 -25.42 -4.04 19.79
N GLU A 362 -25.26 -4.16 18.47
CA GLU A 362 -26.23 -4.83 17.59
C GLU A 362 -25.75 -6.13 16.94
N SER A 363 -24.49 -6.54 17.12
CA SER A 363 -23.99 -7.82 16.55
C SER A 363 -23.18 -8.67 17.54
N THR A 364 -23.77 -8.96 18.70
CA THR A 364 -23.74 -10.26 19.39
C THR A 364 -24.34 -10.08 20.78
N VAL A 365 -25.63 -10.38 20.89
CA VAL A 365 -26.46 -10.26 22.12
C VAL A 365 -26.03 -11.21 23.25
N GLU A 366 -24.88 -11.88 23.21
CA GLU A 366 -24.59 -12.95 24.20
C GLU A 366 -23.31 -12.82 25.04
N THR A 367 -22.38 -11.90 24.78
CA THR A 367 -21.08 -11.95 25.52
C THR A 367 -20.85 -10.80 26.51
N CYS A 368 -21.48 -9.63 26.33
CA CYS A 368 -21.25 -8.51 27.26
C CYS A 368 -22.19 -8.48 28.47
N CYS A 369 -23.34 -9.15 28.43
CA CYS A 369 -24.28 -9.18 29.57
C CYS A 369 -23.92 -10.22 30.65
N LEU A 370 -23.05 -11.19 30.38
CA LEU A 370 -22.66 -12.20 31.36
C LEU A 370 -21.55 -11.73 32.32
N LEU A 371 -20.77 -10.70 31.98
CA LEU A 371 -19.66 -10.23 32.82
C LEU A 371 -20.03 -9.16 33.86
N THR A 372 -21.18 -8.49 33.72
CA THR A 372 -21.68 -7.57 34.75
C THR A 372 -22.47 -8.28 35.86
N ASN A 373 -23.04 -9.46 35.59
CA ASN A 373 -23.88 -10.17 36.57
C ASN A 373 -23.12 -11.13 37.50
N GLU A 374 -21.91 -11.60 37.15
CA GLU A 374 -21.12 -12.45 38.07
C GLU A 374 -20.50 -11.68 39.24
N ASN A 375 -20.43 -10.34 39.19
CA ASN A 375 -19.93 -9.50 40.28
C ASN A 375 -21.01 -9.04 41.27
N GLN A 376 -22.24 -9.55 41.17
CA GLN A 376 -23.30 -9.32 42.14
C GLN A 376 -23.85 -10.64 42.69
N MET A 377 -23.05 -11.36 43.47
CA MET A 377 -23.59 -12.30 44.46
C MET A 377 -23.89 -11.56 45.76
N PRO A 378 -25.12 -11.66 46.32
CA PRO A 378 -25.48 -11.02 47.57
C PRO A 378 -24.85 -11.75 48.76
N ARG A 379 -24.36 -10.98 49.73
CA ARG A 379 -24.25 -11.41 51.14
C ARG A 379 -25.48 -10.95 51.89
#